data_AF-A0A6I3M9G2-F1
#
_entry.id   AF-A0A6I3M9G2-F1
#
_cell.length_a   1.000
_cell.length_b   1.000
_cell.length_c   1.000
_cell.angle_alpha   90.00
_cell.angle_beta   90.00
_cell.angle_gamma   90.00
#
_symmetry.space_group_name_H-M   'P 1'
#
loop_
_entity.id
_entity.type
_entity.pdbx_description
1 polymer ?
#
loop_
_entity_poly.entity_id
_entity_poly.type
_entity_poly.pdbx_seq_one_letter_code
_entity_poly.pdbx_strand_id
1 'polypeptide(L)'
;MSDVFGEAVHEEPPVPARSPQQEIEDLILANEGRLGDVHRLSQEGLSPEEIAQRLDVATVGFVYTYRTYAAAALTGRVPGGTHLRRGTISALNSLVKRGRDELSPGAMQLLQANRAAVERAARDEEISPAEAAADVEEKKQAMLTLAELRGVSGIYAFSYGWYLESPVDPARGTTLIKVGRADDVALRIQQHTSGARAHMPEPLALLRVYAQEPGSLTETERLFHDLLEAAGHGNPRRRGLNRSEVGREWFLTSEDYLDTVARALKLRTLYLGWSEFGGD
;
A
#
# COMPACT_ATOMS: atom_id res chain seq x y z
N MET A 1 49.19 -51.60 -8.55
CA MET A 1 48.72 -51.26 -7.18
C MET A 1 48.14 -49.87 -7.29
N SER A 2 46.81 -49.77 -7.19
CA SER A 2 46.03 -48.58 -7.47
C SER A 2 46.15 -47.57 -6.34
N ASP A 3 46.54 -46.34 -6.67
CA ASP A 3 46.39 -45.18 -5.80
C ASP A 3 44.91 -44.81 -5.72
N VAL A 4 44.35 -44.92 -4.51
CA VAL A 4 43.02 -44.46 -4.17
C VAL A 4 43.16 -42.99 -3.80
N PHE A 5 42.81 -42.10 -4.73
CA PHE A 5 42.62 -40.68 -4.42
C PHE A 5 41.40 -40.57 -3.48
N GLY A 6 41.69 -40.29 -2.21
CA GLY A 6 40.67 -39.89 -1.24
C GLY A 6 40.10 -38.55 -1.65
N GLU A 7 38.87 -38.57 -2.14
CA GLU A 7 38.08 -37.38 -2.46
C GLU A 7 37.77 -36.67 -1.14
N ALA A 8 38.46 -35.56 -0.89
CA ALA A 8 38.18 -34.70 0.25
C ALA A 8 36.81 -34.07 0.03
N VAL A 9 35.81 -34.57 0.76
CA VAL A 9 34.49 -33.95 0.85
C VAL A 9 34.71 -32.59 1.53
N HIS A 10 34.76 -31.53 0.74
CA HIS A 10 34.65 -30.17 1.25
C HIS A 10 33.22 -30.01 1.80
N GLU A 11 33.04 -30.26 3.09
CA GLU A 11 31.85 -29.81 3.81
C GLU A 11 31.82 -28.27 3.70
N GLU A 12 30.85 -27.76 2.94
CA GLU A 12 30.53 -26.34 2.96
C GLU A 12 30.24 -25.95 4.42
N PRO A 13 30.81 -24.84 4.92
CA PRO A 13 30.55 -24.39 6.27
C PRO A 13 29.04 -24.16 6.44
N PRO A 14 28.43 -24.60 7.56
CA PRO A 14 27.01 -24.45 7.78
C PRO A 14 26.65 -22.95 7.69
N VAL A 15 25.71 -22.62 6.80
CA VAL A 15 25.17 -21.27 6.67
C VAL A 15 24.66 -20.86 8.06
N PRO A 16 25.12 -19.72 8.62
CA PRO A 16 24.68 -19.29 9.94
C PRO A 16 23.15 -19.16 9.95
N ALA A 17 22.52 -19.72 10.98
CA ALA A 17 21.08 -19.60 11.16
C ALA A 17 20.71 -18.12 11.21
N ARG A 18 19.76 -17.72 10.35
CA ARG A 18 19.29 -16.34 10.29
C ARG A 18 18.66 -15.96 11.62
N SER A 19 18.93 -14.75 12.09
CA SER A 19 18.24 -14.19 13.24
C SER A 19 16.77 -13.90 12.92
N PRO A 20 15.87 -13.88 13.92
CA PRO A 20 14.47 -13.49 13.73
C PRO A 20 14.28 -12.17 12.95
N GLN A 21 15.14 -11.19 13.18
CA GLN A 21 15.08 -9.90 12.49
C GLN A 21 15.49 -10.03 11.01
N GLN A 22 16.51 -10.83 10.70
CA GLN A 22 16.93 -11.08 9.31
C GLN A 22 15.86 -11.82 8.50
N GLU A 23 15.12 -12.75 9.11
CA GLU A 23 13.99 -13.39 8.45
C GLU A 23 12.87 -12.40 8.11
N ILE A 24 12.57 -11.46 9.01
CA ILE A 24 11.61 -10.38 8.74
C ILE A 24 12.13 -9.45 7.64
N GLU A 25 13.42 -9.15 7.63
CA GLU A 25 14.06 -8.35 6.57
C GLU A 25 13.96 -9.04 5.22
N ASP A 26 14.26 -10.34 5.14
CA ASP A 26 14.09 -11.16 3.93
C ASP A 26 12.63 -11.13 3.43
N LEU A 27 11.65 -11.24 4.35
CA LEU A 27 10.23 -11.16 4.01
C LEU A 27 9.84 -9.78 3.42
N ILE A 28 10.44 -8.70 3.93
CA ILE A 28 10.25 -7.35 3.38
C ILE A 28 10.91 -7.22 2.02
N LEU A 29 12.14 -7.74 1.86
CA LEU A 29 12.88 -7.74 0.61
C LEU A 29 12.21 -8.58 -0.48
N ALA A 30 11.48 -9.63 -0.12
CA ALA A 30 10.66 -10.42 -1.02
C ALA A 30 9.32 -9.74 -1.40
N ASN A 31 8.96 -8.62 -0.75
CA ASN A 31 7.73 -7.90 -1.06
C ASN A 31 7.81 -7.20 -2.43
N GLU A 32 6.99 -7.59 -3.39
CA GLU A 32 6.93 -6.93 -4.71
C GLU A 32 6.16 -5.60 -4.71
N GLY A 33 5.48 -5.28 -3.62
CA GLY A 33 4.79 -4.00 -3.40
C GLY A 33 5.73 -2.87 -2.97
N ARG A 34 5.16 -1.70 -2.71
CA ARG A 34 5.92 -0.46 -2.44
C ARG A 34 6.82 -0.55 -1.21
N LEU A 35 6.39 -1.30 -0.18
CA LEU A 35 7.21 -1.53 1.01
C LEU A 35 8.55 -2.19 0.66
N GLY A 36 8.54 -3.24 -0.15
CA GLY A 36 9.77 -3.93 -0.53
C GLY A 36 10.58 -3.14 -1.55
N ASP A 37 9.93 -2.47 -2.50
CA ASP A 37 10.60 -1.58 -3.45
C ASP A 37 11.41 -0.50 -2.74
N VAL A 38 10.78 0.23 -1.81
CA VAL A 38 11.45 1.27 -1.04
C VAL A 38 12.54 0.69 -0.15
N HIS A 39 12.30 -0.47 0.47
CA HIS A 39 13.29 -1.09 1.35
C HIS A 39 14.54 -1.54 0.58
N ARG A 40 14.38 -2.24 -0.55
CA ARG A 40 15.49 -2.64 -1.44
C ARG A 40 16.34 -1.45 -1.87
N LEU A 41 15.70 -0.41 -2.40
CA LEU A 41 16.41 0.79 -2.85
C LEU A 41 17.06 1.57 -1.69
N SER A 42 16.50 1.49 -0.48
CA SER A 42 17.12 2.08 0.70
C SER A 42 18.39 1.33 1.12
N GLN A 43 18.46 0.01 0.94
CA GLN A 43 19.67 -0.79 1.20
C GLN A 43 20.79 -0.48 0.19
N GLU A 44 20.44 -0.01 -1.01
CA GLU A 44 21.40 0.51 -2.01
C GLU A 44 21.97 1.90 -1.64
N GLY A 45 21.49 2.53 -0.56
CA GLY A 45 21.96 3.84 -0.10
C GLY A 45 21.34 5.04 -0.85
N LEU A 46 20.30 4.81 -1.65
CA LEU A 46 19.64 5.85 -2.44
C LEU A 46 18.91 6.89 -1.56
N SER A 47 18.97 8.14 -1.99
CA SER A 47 18.20 9.24 -1.38
C SER A 47 16.70 9.07 -1.64
N PRO A 48 15.81 9.69 -0.84
CA PRO A 48 14.38 9.67 -1.10
C PRO A 48 13.97 10.18 -2.49
N GLU A 49 14.67 11.19 -3.00
CA GLU A 49 14.47 11.75 -4.34
C GLU A 49 14.84 10.74 -5.43
N GLU A 50 15.97 10.06 -5.27
CA GLU A 50 16.42 9.02 -6.21
C GLU A 50 15.48 7.82 -6.20
N ILE A 51 14.98 7.42 -5.03
CA ILE A 51 13.97 6.35 -4.89
C ILE A 51 12.68 6.74 -5.60
N ALA A 52 12.17 7.96 -5.38
CA ALA A 52 10.96 8.44 -6.04
C ALA A 52 11.12 8.45 -7.57
N GLN A 53 12.27 8.92 -8.06
CA GLN A 53 12.60 8.90 -9.48
C GLN A 53 12.67 7.47 -10.04
N ARG A 54 13.35 6.56 -9.35
CA ARG A 54 13.52 5.15 -9.77
C ARG A 54 12.19 4.41 -9.85
N LEU A 55 11.27 4.76 -8.98
CA LEU A 55 9.94 4.16 -8.84
C LEU A 55 8.84 4.88 -9.64
N ASP A 56 9.22 5.91 -10.40
CA ASP A 56 8.35 6.79 -11.20
C ASP A 56 7.16 7.35 -10.39
N VAL A 57 7.47 7.83 -9.18
CA VAL A 57 6.52 8.49 -8.28
C VAL A 57 6.86 9.98 -8.21
N ALA A 58 5.85 10.84 -8.39
CA ALA A 58 6.05 12.29 -8.44
C ALA A 58 6.47 12.92 -7.10
N THR A 59 6.13 12.28 -5.98
CA THR A 59 6.35 12.80 -4.62
C THR A 59 7.34 11.94 -3.85
N VAL A 60 8.01 12.53 -2.85
CA VAL A 60 9.02 11.84 -2.03
C VAL A 60 8.47 11.35 -0.68
N GLY A 61 7.34 11.88 -0.23
CA GLY A 61 6.80 11.62 1.12
C GLY A 61 6.58 10.13 1.42
N PHE A 62 6.17 9.36 0.40
CA PHE A 62 5.95 7.92 0.54
C PHE A 62 7.19 7.16 1.00
N VAL A 63 8.39 7.59 0.58
CA VAL A 63 9.64 6.91 0.94
C VAL A 63 9.84 6.92 2.46
N TYR A 64 9.62 8.07 3.11
CA TYR A 64 9.75 8.19 4.56
C TYR A 64 8.75 7.32 5.31
N THR A 65 7.52 7.24 4.81
CA THR A 65 6.49 6.41 5.40
C THR A 65 6.81 4.91 5.27
N TYR A 66 7.18 4.42 4.09
CA TYR A 66 7.54 3.00 3.92
C TYR A 66 8.82 2.63 4.67
N ARG A 67 9.79 3.55 4.82
CA ARG A 67 10.94 3.38 5.73
C ARG A 67 10.49 3.24 7.18
N THR A 68 9.49 4.02 7.59
CA THR A 68 8.90 3.94 8.93
C THR A 68 8.23 2.58 9.15
N TYR A 69 7.47 2.08 8.16
CA TYR A 69 6.86 0.75 8.23
C TYR A 69 7.91 -0.36 8.35
N ALA A 70 8.98 -0.30 7.56
CA ALA A 70 10.09 -1.25 7.65
C ALA A 70 10.79 -1.17 9.02
N ALA A 71 11.06 0.04 9.53
CA ALA A 71 11.67 0.23 10.84
C ALA A 71 10.80 -0.32 11.98
N ALA A 72 9.48 -0.12 11.92
CA ALA A 72 8.55 -0.70 12.88
C ALA A 72 8.56 -2.24 12.83
N ALA A 73 8.58 -2.82 11.63
CA ALA A 73 8.63 -4.28 11.45
C ALA A 73 9.92 -4.90 12.00
N LEU A 74 11.07 -4.27 11.73
CA LEU A 74 12.39 -4.80 12.06
C LEU A 74 12.79 -4.54 13.52
N THR A 75 12.47 -3.36 14.04
CA THR A 75 13.01 -2.88 15.33
C THR A 75 11.95 -2.54 16.37
N GLY A 76 10.67 -2.63 16.03
CA GLY A 76 9.57 -2.23 16.92
C GLY A 76 9.47 -0.72 17.14
N ARG A 77 10.13 0.10 16.30
CA ARG A 77 10.04 1.57 16.39
C ARG A 77 8.60 2.03 16.16
N VAL A 78 8.01 2.62 17.20
CA VAL A 78 6.66 3.19 17.13
C VAL A 78 6.72 4.57 16.48
N PRO A 79 5.97 4.82 15.39
CA PRO A 79 5.92 6.15 14.78
C PRO A 79 5.12 7.15 15.61
N GLY A 80 5.42 8.44 15.43
CA GLY A 80 4.57 9.52 15.94
C GLY A 80 3.36 9.75 15.02
N GLY A 81 2.24 10.18 15.61
CA GLY A 81 1.01 10.53 14.89
C GLY A 81 0.08 9.33 14.64
N THR A 82 -1.20 9.55 14.94
CA THR A 82 -2.28 8.54 14.87
C THR A 82 -2.38 7.90 13.49
N HIS A 83 -2.39 8.72 12.43
CA HIS A 83 -2.53 8.24 11.06
C HIS A 83 -1.36 7.35 10.62
N LEU A 84 -0.13 7.76 10.92
CA LEU A 84 1.07 6.99 10.59
C LEU A 84 1.12 5.68 11.40
N ARG A 85 0.62 5.67 12.65
CA ARG A 85 0.45 4.43 13.44
C ARG A 85 -0.57 3.49 12.82
N ARG A 86 -1.77 3.97 12.42
CA ARG A 86 -2.78 3.15 11.74
C ARG A 86 -2.23 2.53 10.45
N GLY A 87 -1.59 3.34 9.60
CA GLY A 87 -0.91 2.86 8.40
C GLY A 87 0.16 1.81 8.69
N THR A 88 0.94 2.01 9.76
CA THR A 88 1.95 1.05 10.22
C THR A 88 1.32 -0.27 10.68
N ILE A 89 0.25 -0.23 11.46
CA ILE A 89 -0.48 -1.43 11.91
C ILE A 89 -0.98 -2.23 10.71
N SER A 90 -1.57 -1.56 9.71
CA SER A 90 -2.02 -2.21 8.47
C SER A 90 -0.87 -2.88 7.70
N ALA A 91 0.28 -2.21 7.58
CA ALA A 91 1.47 -2.78 6.96
C ALA A 91 2.00 -4.01 7.73
N LEU A 92 2.05 -3.94 9.06
CA LEU A 92 2.46 -5.05 9.91
C LEU A 92 1.48 -6.23 9.87
N ASN A 93 0.17 -5.98 9.82
CA ASN A 93 -0.84 -7.02 9.61
C ASN A 93 -0.60 -7.77 8.29
N SER A 94 -0.27 -7.04 7.23
CA SER A 94 0.04 -7.61 5.92
C SER A 94 1.31 -8.49 5.97
N LEU A 95 2.34 -8.05 6.68
CA LEU A 95 3.57 -8.84 6.89
C LEU A 95 3.32 -10.08 7.75
N VAL A 96 2.60 -9.97 8.88
CA VAL A 96 2.26 -11.10 9.76
C VAL A 96 1.53 -12.19 8.98
N LYS A 97 0.63 -11.79 8.11
CA LYS A 97 -0.13 -12.69 7.28
C LYS A 97 0.73 -13.41 6.25
N ARG A 98 1.59 -12.68 5.54
CA ARG A 98 2.52 -13.29 4.57
C ARG A 98 3.53 -14.21 5.25
N GLY A 99 4.06 -13.78 6.39
CA GLY A 99 5.05 -14.51 7.15
C GLY A 99 4.53 -15.78 7.84
N ARG A 100 3.22 -16.07 7.81
CA ARG A 100 2.64 -17.21 8.56
C ARG A 100 3.28 -18.55 8.21
N ASP A 101 3.57 -18.76 6.94
CA ASP A 101 4.13 -20.00 6.41
C ASP A 101 5.61 -19.87 6.00
N GLU A 102 6.20 -18.67 6.16
CA GLU A 102 7.56 -18.34 5.72
C GLU A 102 8.53 -18.08 6.89
N LEU A 103 8.04 -17.52 8.00
CA LEU A 103 8.86 -17.11 9.13
C LEU A 103 8.97 -18.23 10.18
N SER A 104 10.15 -18.33 10.81
CA SER A 104 10.33 -19.15 12.00
C SER A 104 9.41 -18.68 13.15
N PRO A 105 9.13 -19.54 14.15
CA PRO A 105 8.35 -19.14 15.31
C PRO A 105 8.92 -17.92 16.05
N GLY A 106 10.25 -17.78 16.11
CA GLY A 106 10.92 -16.64 16.72
C GLY A 106 10.74 -15.33 15.94
N ALA A 107 10.86 -15.39 14.61
CA ALA A 107 10.60 -14.25 13.72
C ALA A 107 9.12 -13.82 13.77
N MET A 108 8.20 -14.79 13.74
CA MET A 108 6.77 -14.51 13.88
C MET A 108 6.44 -13.85 15.22
N GLN A 109 7.01 -14.36 16.33
CA GLN A 109 6.81 -13.79 17.66
C GLN A 109 7.35 -12.35 17.75
N LEU A 110 8.54 -12.09 17.19
CA LEU A 110 9.13 -10.75 17.14
C LEU A 110 8.23 -9.77 16.35
N LEU A 111 7.78 -10.16 15.16
CA LEU A 111 6.92 -9.32 14.32
C LEU A 111 5.58 -9.02 15.01
N GLN A 112 4.97 -10.01 15.65
CA GLN A 112 3.75 -9.83 16.43
C GLN A 112 3.95 -8.92 17.65
N ALA A 113 5.09 -9.04 18.35
CA ALA A 113 5.42 -8.16 19.47
C ALA A 113 5.60 -6.70 19.01
N ASN A 114 6.29 -6.49 17.89
CA ASN A 114 6.46 -5.17 17.28
C ASN A 114 5.11 -4.57 16.88
N ARG A 115 4.22 -5.37 16.26
CA ARG A 115 2.85 -4.96 15.93
C ARG A 115 2.05 -4.55 17.17
N ALA A 116 2.08 -5.38 18.22
CA ALA A 116 1.38 -5.11 19.47
C ALA A 116 1.91 -3.86 20.20
N ALA A 117 3.18 -3.50 20.01
CA ALA A 117 3.72 -2.25 20.54
C ALA A 117 3.11 -1.02 19.84
N VAL A 118 2.97 -1.05 18.51
CA VAL A 118 2.33 0.04 17.74
C VAL A 118 0.84 0.11 18.06
N GLU A 119 0.15 -1.03 18.15
CA GLU A 119 -1.28 -1.09 18.51
C GLU A 119 -1.56 -0.50 19.90
N ARG A 120 -0.74 -0.82 20.91
CA ARG A 120 -0.88 -0.23 22.25
C ARG A 120 -0.70 1.28 22.22
N ALA A 121 0.35 1.76 21.56
CA ALA A 121 0.59 3.19 21.43
C ALA A 121 -0.56 3.92 20.71
N ALA A 122 -1.26 3.26 19.77
CA ALA A 122 -2.42 3.86 19.12
C ALA A 122 -3.68 3.90 20.02
N ARG A 123 -3.78 3.01 21.02
CA ARG A 123 -4.92 2.95 21.96
C ARG A 123 -4.76 3.87 23.17
N ASP A 124 -3.52 4.04 23.63
CA ASP A 124 -3.19 4.81 24.84
C ASP A 124 -3.09 6.32 24.58
N GLU A 125 -3.43 6.77 23.37
CA GLU A 125 -3.25 8.16 22.93
C GLU A 125 -4.45 9.04 23.31
N GLU A 126 -4.25 9.92 24.29
CA GLU A 126 -5.05 11.14 24.42
C GLU A 126 -4.60 12.12 23.33
N ILE A 127 -5.53 12.62 22.52
CA ILE A 127 -5.24 13.55 21.42
C ILE A 127 -4.43 14.73 21.96
N SER A 128 -3.13 14.76 21.66
CA SER A 128 -2.28 15.84 22.11
C SER A 128 -2.55 17.09 21.26
N PRO A 129 -2.31 18.31 21.79
CA PRO A 129 -2.38 19.53 20.96
C PRO A 129 -1.46 19.50 19.73
N ALA A 130 -0.38 18.72 19.80
CA ALA A 130 0.53 18.50 18.67
C ALA A 130 -0.08 17.60 17.59
N GLU A 131 -0.86 16.58 17.97
CA GLU A 131 -1.62 15.73 17.03
C GLU A 131 -2.77 16.49 16.38
N ALA A 132 -3.53 17.29 17.15
CA ALA A 132 -4.58 18.13 16.57
C ALA A 132 -4.03 19.13 15.54
N ALA A 133 -2.81 19.64 15.76
CA ALA A 133 -2.11 20.47 14.78
C ALA A 133 -1.62 19.65 13.56
N ALA A 134 -1.18 18.41 13.76
CA ALA A 134 -0.79 17.51 12.68
C ALA A 134 -1.98 17.16 11.77
N ASP A 135 -3.16 16.86 12.32
CA ASP A 135 -4.38 16.59 11.55
C ASP A 135 -4.81 17.79 10.70
N VAL A 136 -4.63 19.02 11.21
CA VAL A 136 -4.92 20.25 10.46
C VAL A 136 -3.94 20.45 9.32
N GLU A 137 -2.64 20.23 9.55
CA GLU A 137 -1.63 20.34 8.50
C GLU A 137 -1.79 19.22 7.46
N GLU A 138 -2.22 18.03 7.86
CA GLU A 138 -2.53 16.92 6.95
C GLU A 138 -3.73 17.21 6.05
N LYS A 139 -4.84 17.72 6.60
CA LYS A 139 -6.00 18.18 5.79
C LYS A 139 -5.60 19.26 4.79
N LYS A 140 -4.72 20.17 5.22
CA LYS A 140 -4.15 21.21 4.35
C LYS A 140 -3.27 20.59 3.26
N GLN A 141 -2.47 19.58 3.59
CA GLN A 141 -1.64 18.87 2.62
C GLN A 141 -2.48 18.07 1.62
N ALA A 142 -3.56 17.42 2.06
CA ALA A 142 -4.51 16.75 1.18
C ALA A 142 -5.19 17.74 0.21
N MET A 143 -5.56 18.93 0.69
CA MET A 143 -6.10 20.01 -0.15
C MET A 143 -5.09 20.54 -1.16
N LEU A 144 -3.83 20.76 -0.74
CA LEU A 144 -2.75 21.19 -1.63
C LEU A 144 -2.48 20.12 -2.69
N THR A 145 -2.43 18.85 -2.29
CA THR A 145 -2.22 17.73 -3.21
C THR A 145 -3.34 17.64 -4.25
N LEU A 146 -4.60 17.82 -3.86
CA LEU A 146 -5.71 17.85 -4.81
C LEU A 146 -5.63 19.07 -5.76
N ALA A 147 -5.11 20.20 -5.30
CA ALA A 147 -4.89 21.37 -6.14
C ALA A 147 -3.78 21.13 -7.17
N GLU A 148 -2.70 20.43 -6.79
CA GLU A 148 -1.60 20.03 -7.69
C GLU A 148 -2.05 19.05 -8.78
N LEU A 149 -3.14 18.31 -8.55
CA LEU A 149 -3.74 17.38 -9.51
C LEU A 149 -4.72 18.04 -10.51
N ARG A 150 -4.92 19.36 -10.47
CA ARG A 150 -5.81 20.04 -11.42
C ARG A 150 -5.29 19.95 -12.84
N GLY A 151 -6.19 19.69 -13.79
CA GLY A 151 -5.86 19.51 -15.20
C GLY A 151 -5.07 18.22 -15.52
N VAL A 152 -4.87 17.34 -14.53
CA VAL A 152 -4.25 16.04 -14.75
C VAL A 152 -5.28 15.08 -15.33
N SER A 153 -4.99 14.56 -16.53
CA SER A 153 -5.70 13.45 -17.14
C SER A 153 -5.09 12.11 -16.69
N GLY A 154 -5.93 11.16 -16.26
CA GLY A 154 -5.42 9.90 -15.76
C GLY A 154 -6.45 8.97 -15.12
N ILE A 155 -5.93 7.88 -14.55
CA ILE A 155 -6.69 6.90 -13.76
C ILE A 155 -6.61 7.31 -12.29
N TYR A 156 -7.75 7.36 -11.63
CA TYR A 156 -7.85 7.59 -10.19
C TYR A 156 -8.41 6.36 -9.49
N ALA A 157 -7.98 6.16 -8.23
CA ALA A 157 -8.54 5.15 -7.36
C ALA A 157 -8.91 5.76 -6.01
N PHE A 158 -10.13 5.49 -5.53
CA PHE A 158 -10.57 5.90 -4.20
C PHE A 158 -11.41 4.81 -3.54
N SER A 159 -11.52 4.88 -2.22
CA SER A 159 -12.47 4.07 -1.45
C SER A 159 -13.23 4.94 -0.43
N TYR A 160 -14.17 4.32 0.28
CA TYR A 160 -14.85 4.94 1.42
C TYR A 160 -14.21 4.45 2.71
N GLY A 161 -14.22 5.30 3.74
CA GLY A 161 -13.66 5.01 5.06
C GLY A 161 -14.03 3.62 5.57
N TRP A 162 -15.33 3.28 5.59
CA TRP A 162 -15.81 1.98 6.03
C TRP A 162 -15.14 0.77 5.35
N TYR A 163 -14.93 0.82 4.03
CA TYR A 163 -14.29 -0.29 3.31
C TYR A 163 -12.81 -0.42 3.65
N LEU A 164 -12.19 0.67 4.06
CA LEU A 164 -10.80 0.70 4.47
C LEU A 164 -10.63 0.25 5.94
N GLU A 165 -11.59 0.59 6.82
CA GLU A 165 -11.64 0.11 8.22
C GLU A 165 -12.02 -1.36 8.30
N SER A 166 -12.96 -1.79 7.45
CA SER A 166 -13.45 -3.16 7.40
C SER A 166 -13.25 -3.74 6.01
N PRO A 167 -12.03 -4.22 5.68
CA PRO A 167 -11.74 -4.83 4.40
C PRO A 167 -12.71 -5.98 4.11
N VAL A 168 -13.26 -6.00 2.89
CA VAL A 168 -14.24 -7.03 2.48
C VAL A 168 -13.63 -8.43 2.48
N ASP A 169 -12.34 -8.55 2.17
CA ASP A 169 -11.59 -9.81 2.31
C ASP A 169 -10.27 -9.56 3.06
N PRO A 170 -10.28 -9.59 4.41
CA PRO A 170 -9.07 -9.43 5.22
C PRO A 170 -8.05 -10.55 4.94
N ALA A 171 -8.55 -11.75 4.63
CA ALA A 171 -7.74 -12.92 4.29
C ALA A 171 -7.01 -12.78 2.95
N ARG A 172 -7.36 -11.80 2.10
CA ARG A 172 -6.55 -11.39 0.93
C ARG A 172 -5.98 -9.96 1.03
N GLY A 173 -6.39 -9.19 2.04
CA GLY A 173 -5.96 -7.81 2.20
C GLY A 173 -6.54 -6.91 1.11
N THR A 174 -7.68 -7.33 0.55
CA THR A 174 -8.35 -6.64 -0.55
C THR A 174 -9.66 -6.05 -0.05
N THR A 175 -10.00 -4.88 -0.55
CA THR A 175 -11.25 -4.21 -0.26
C THR A 175 -11.86 -3.58 -1.52
N LEU A 176 -13.05 -3.00 -1.38
CA LEU A 176 -13.71 -2.34 -2.49
C LEU A 176 -13.05 -0.99 -2.77
N ILE A 177 -12.40 -0.89 -3.93
CA ILE A 177 -11.80 0.33 -4.42
C ILE A 177 -12.46 0.68 -5.75
N LYS A 178 -12.89 1.92 -5.89
CA LYS A 178 -13.38 2.46 -7.15
C LYS A 178 -12.19 2.91 -8.00
N VAL A 179 -12.10 2.40 -9.22
CA VAL A 179 -11.08 2.74 -10.21
C VAL A 179 -11.77 3.32 -11.44
N GLY A 180 -11.46 4.57 -11.79
CA GLY A 180 -12.02 5.21 -12.97
C GLY A 180 -11.06 6.19 -13.60
N ARG A 181 -11.47 6.79 -14.71
CA ARG A 181 -10.68 7.81 -15.42
C ARG A 181 -11.28 9.21 -15.34
N ALA A 182 -10.44 10.22 -15.52
CA ALA A 182 -10.88 11.59 -15.73
C ALA A 182 -9.87 12.38 -16.56
N ASP A 183 -10.36 13.30 -17.40
CA ASP A 183 -9.52 14.30 -18.06
C ASP A 183 -9.00 15.38 -17.07
N ASP A 184 -9.73 15.57 -15.97
CA ASP A 184 -9.29 16.32 -14.79
C ASP A 184 -9.66 15.52 -13.53
N VAL A 185 -8.67 14.84 -12.98
CA VAL A 185 -8.84 14.00 -11.79
C VAL A 185 -9.28 14.82 -10.58
N ALA A 186 -8.70 16.00 -10.35
CA ALA A 186 -9.06 16.81 -9.20
C ALA A 186 -10.53 17.24 -9.23
N LEU A 187 -11.00 17.71 -10.39
CA LEU A 187 -12.41 18.06 -10.58
C LEU A 187 -13.33 16.85 -10.38
N ARG A 188 -12.94 15.69 -10.91
CA ARG A 188 -13.73 14.46 -10.78
C ARG A 188 -13.86 14.02 -9.33
N ILE A 189 -12.78 14.06 -8.55
CA ILE A 189 -12.82 13.72 -7.12
C ILE A 189 -13.70 14.72 -6.36
N GLN A 190 -13.60 16.02 -6.63
CA GLN A 190 -14.48 17.03 -6.03
C GLN A 190 -15.97 16.77 -6.31
N GLN A 191 -16.31 16.33 -7.52
CA GLN A 191 -17.68 15.96 -7.88
C GLN A 191 -18.19 14.77 -7.07
N HIS A 192 -17.37 13.72 -6.89
CA HIS A 192 -17.73 12.57 -6.05
C HIS A 192 -17.94 12.98 -4.59
N THR A 193 -17.05 13.82 -4.04
CA THR A 193 -17.17 14.33 -2.67
C THR A 193 -18.40 15.22 -2.49
N SER A 194 -18.74 16.05 -3.48
CA SER A 194 -19.90 16.96 -3.40
C SER A 194 -21.24 16.26 -3.65
N GLY A 195 -21.23 15.18 -4.44
CA GLY A 195 -22.42 14.42 -4.84
C GLY A 195 -22.90 13.36 -3.84
N ALA A 196 -22.13 13.04 -2.80
CA ALA A 196 -22.47 12.03 -1.79
C ALA A 196 -23.69 12.38 -0.88
N ARG A 197 -24.37 13.51 -1.17
CA ARG A 197 -25.32 14.22 -0.31
C ARG A 197 -26.72 13.60 -0.09
N ALA A 198 -26.92 12.29 -0.25
CA ALA A 198 -28.24 11.71 0.09
C ALA A 198 -28.19 10.43 0.95
N HIS A 199 -27.18 9.57 0.79
CA HIS A 199 -27.23 8.24 1.42
C HIS A 199 -25.90 7.69 1.94
N MET A 200 -24.76 8.38 1.78
CA MET A 200 -23.48 7.97 2.37
C MET A 200 -22.73 9.19 2.95
N PRO A 201 -22.79 9.39 4.28
CA PRO A 201 -22.16 10.54 4.95
C PRO A 201 -20.64 10.40 5.16
N GLU A 202 -20.02 9.31 4.73
CA GLU A 202 -18.61 9.03 5.01
C GLU A 202 -17.62 9.72 4.06
N PRO A 203 -16.42 10.09 4.54
CA PRO A 203 -15.40 10.72 3.72
C PRO A 203 -14.85 9.76 2.65
N LEU A 204 -14.66 10.31 1.45
CA LEU A 204 -13.98 9.65 0.35
C LEU A 204 -12.46 9.74 0.58
N ALA A 205 -11.78 8.60 0.59
CA ALA A 205 -10.34 8.51 0.67
C ALA A 205 -9.74 8.30 -0.73
N LEU A 206 -9.06 9.31 -1.27
CA LEU A 206 -8.29 9.18 -2.51
C LEU A 206 -7.07 8.31 -2.21
N LEU A 207 -6.87 7.24 -2.97
CA LEU A 207 -5.79 6.28 -2.75
C LEU A 207 -4.67 6.46 -3.77
N ARG A 208 -5.01 6.59 -5.04
CA ARG A 208 -4.01 6.62 -6.12
C ARG A 208 -4.43 7.54 -7.24
N VAL A 209 -3.46 8.20 -7.86
CA VAL A 209 -3.62 8.85 -9.17
C VAL A 209 -2.45 8.47 -10.06
N TYR A 210 -2.78 7.94 -11.23
CA TYR A 210 -1.83 7.56 -12.26
C TYR A 210 -2.00 8.48 -13.46
N ALA A 211 -0.95 9.24 -13.78
CA ALA A 211 -0.93 10.08 -14.97
C ALA A 211 -0.97 9.21 -16.22
N GLN A 212 -1.71 9.71 -17.20
CA GLN A 212 -1.64 9.23 -18.55
C GLN A 212 -0.94 10.26 -19.43
N GLU A 213 0.08 9.83 -20.17
CA GLU A 213 0.64 10.60 -21.28
C GLU A 213 -0.38 10.76 -22.43
N PRO A 214 -0.17 11.70 -23.37
CA PRO A 214 -1.09 11.90 -24.49
C PRO A 214 -1.45 10.59 -25.21
N GLY A 215 -2.74 10.24 -25.20
CA GLY A 215 -3.22 8.96 -25.70
C GLY A 215 -4.70 8.73 -25.36
N SER A 216 -5.21 7.54 -25.64
CA SER A 216 -6.62 7.21 -25.37
C SER A 216 -6.85 6.84 -23.91
N LEU A 217 -7.35 7.79 -23.12
CA LEU A 217 -7.68 7.57 -21.70
C LEU A 217 -8.71 6.45 -21.50
N THR A 218 -9.63 6.32 -22.45
CA THR A 218 -10.65 5.27 -22.47
C THR A 218 -10.03 3.88 -22.67
N GLU A 219 -9.03 3.75 -23.54
CA GLU A 219 -8.36 2.47 -23.75
C GLU A 219 -7.52 2.06 -22.55
N THR A 220 -6.81 3.02 -21.94
CA THR A 220 -6.05 2.77 -20.70
C THR A 220 -6.95 2.31 -19.57
N GLU A 221 -8.09 2.98 -19.34
CA GLU A 221 -9.07 2.56 -18.33
C GLU A 221 -9.56 1.13 -18.60
N ARG A 222 -9.90 0.83 -19.85
CA ARG A 222 -10.34 -0.51 -20.24
C ARG A 222 -9.28 -1.56 -19.94
N LEU A 223 -8.02 -1.33 -20.34
CA LEU A 223 -6.93 -2.25 -20.06
C LEU A 223 -6.67 -2.41 -18.55
N PHE A 224 -6.78 -1.31 -17.78
CA PHE A 224 -6.64 -1.34 -16.34
C PHE A 224 -7.72 -2.23 -15.69
N HIS A 225 -8.98 -2.04 -16.10
CA HIS A 225 -10.11 -2.85 -15.63
C HIS A 225 -9.99 -4.31 -16.08
N ASP A 226 -9.58 -4.56 -17.33
CA ASP A 226 -9.40 -5.91 -17.88
C ASP A 226 -8.33 -6.69 -17.07
N LEU A 227 -7.22 -6.04 -16.69
CA LEU A 227 -6.18 -6.64 -15.84
C LEU A 227 -6.69 -6.96 -14.43
N LEU A 228 -7.48 -6.07 -13.81
CA LEU A 228 -8.11 -6.33 -12.52
C LEU A 228 -9.11 -7.49 -12.60
N GLU A 229 -9.96 -7.53 -13.63
CA GLU A 229 -10.92 -8.63 -13.81
C GLU A 229 -10.21 -9.96 -14.07
N ALA A 230 -9.17 -9.97 -14.92
CA ALA A 230 -8.38 -11.16 -15.22
C ALA A 230 -7.67 -11.75 -13.98
N ALA A 231 -7.28 -10.89 -13.03
CA ALA A 231 -6.73 -11.28 -11.74
C ALA A 231 -7.78 -11.81 -10.74
N GLY A 232 -9.06 -11.78 -11.12
CA GLY A 232 -10.16 -12.16 -10.23
C GLY A 232 -10.59 -11.08 -9.24
N HIS A 233 -10.15 -9.82 -9.42
CA HIS A 233 -10.47 -8.69 -8.54
C HIS A 233 -11.83 -8.04 -8.87
N GLY A 234 -12.64 -8.68 -9.72
CA GLY A 234 -13.99 -8.20 -10.02
C GLY A 234 -14.88 -8.12 -8.78
N ASN A 235 -15.77 -7.13 -8.73
CA ASN A 235 -16.68 -6.94 -7.60
C ASN A 235 -17.63 -8.15 -7.43
N PRO A 236 -17.60 -8.85 -6.28
CA PRO A 236 -18.44 -10.02 -6.04
C PRO A 236 -19.93 -9.71 -6.12
N ARG A 237 -20.35 -8.47 -5.79
CA ARG A 237 -21.75 -8.02 -5.88
C ARG A 237 -22.27 -7.97 -7.33
N ARG A 238 -21.39 -7.97 -8.33
CA ARG A 238 -21.76 -8.08 -9.76
C ARG A 238 -22.05 -9.51 -10.23
N ARG A 239 -21.71 -10.54 -9.42
CA ARG A 239 -21.96 -11.94 -9.78
C ARG A 239 -23.44 -12.36 -9.56
N GLY A 240 -24.28 -11.48 -9.00
CA GLY A 240 -25.73 -11.66 -8.80
C GLY A 240 -26.62 -11.01 -9.88
N LEU A 241 -27.94 -11.14 -9.71
CA LEU A 241 -29.01 -10.85 -10.70
C LEU A 241 -29.13 -9.38 -11.16
N ASN A 242 -28.53 -8.40 -10.48
CA ASN A 242 -28.66 -6.97 -10.83
C ASN A 242 -27.31 -6.35 -11.25
N ARG A 243 -26.84 -6.70 -12.45
CA ARG A 243 -25.60 -6.16 -13.05
C ARG A 243 -25.61 -4.65 -13.28
N SER A 244 -26.78 -4.01 -13.30
CA SER A 244 -26.98 -2.58 -13.59
C SER A 244 -26.90 -1.68 -12.36
N GLU A 245 -27.02 -2.22 -11.13
CA GLU A 245 -27.07 -1.43 -9.89
C GLU A 245 -25.68 -1.20 -9.27
N VAL A 246 -24.68 -1.99 -9.67
CA VAL A 246 -23.32 -1.92 -9.13
C VAL A 246 -22.38 -1.41 -10.23
N GLY A 247 -21.81 -0.21 -10.03
CA GLY A 247 -20.90 0.41 -10.99
C GLY A 247 -19.73 -0.52 -11.38
N ARG A 248 -19.46 -0.62 -12.69
CA ARG A 248 -18.38 -1.46 -13.28
C ARG A 248 -16.97 -1.13 -12.77
N GLU A 249 -16.86 0.06 -12.20
CA GLU A 249 -15.66 0.71 -11.71
C GLU A 249 -15.27 0.31 -10.28
N TRP A 250 -16.04 -0.51 -9.58
CA TRP A 250 -15.66 -1.02 -8.24
C TRP A 250 -14.99 -2.38 -8.35
N PHE A 251 -13.86 -2.57 -7.65
CA PHE A 251 -13.05 -3.79 -7.67
C PHE A 251 -12.67 -4.21 -6.25
N LEU A 252 -12.62 -5.52 -6.00
CA LEU A 252 -12.08 -6.09 -4.77
C LEU A 252 -10.57 -6.26 -4.94
N THR A 253 -9.80 -5.25 -4.56
CA THR A 253 -8.36 -5.16 -4.86
C THR A 253 -7.58 -4.52 -3.70
N SER A 254 -6.25 -4.47 -3.82
CA SER A 254 -5.35 -3.77 -2.90
C SER A 254 -4.59 -2.66 -3.62
N GLU A 255 -4.03 -1.73 -2.86
CA GLU A 255 -3.17 -0.66 -3.37
C GLU A 255 -1.93 -1.19 -4.12
N ASP A 256 -1.25 -2.20 -3.57
CA ASP A 256 -0.08 -2.83 -4.21
C ASP A 256 -0.42 -3.42 -5.59
N TYR A 257 -1.62 -3.97 -5.73
CA TYR A 257 -2.05 -4.52 -7.02
C TYR A 257 -2.38 -3.40 -8.02
N LEU A 258 -2.96 -2.29 -7.56
CA LEU A 258 -3.16 -1.11 -8.42
C LEU A 258 -1.82 -0.56 -8.93
N ASP A 259 -0.81 -0.49 -8.06
CA ASP A 259 0.53 -0.05 -8.43
C ASP A 259 1.20 -1.03 -9.42
N THR A 260 0.97 -2.33 -9.25
CA THR A 260 1.41 -3.37 -10.20
C THR A 260 0.78 -3.18 -11.58
N VAL A 261 -0.53 -2.94 -11.66
CA VAL A 261 -1.23 -2.69 -12.93
C VAL A 261 -0.74 -1.39 -13.57
N ALA A 262 -0.58 -0.32 -12.79
CA ALA A 262 -0.06 0.94 -13.28
C ALA A 262 1.36 0.77 -13.88
N ARG A 263 2.24 0.03 -13.21
CA ARG A 263 3.58 -0.31 -13.69
C ARG A 263 3.54 -1.11 -14.99
N ALA A 264 2.67 -2.12 -15.08
CA ALA A 264 2.49 -2.93 -16.29
C ALA A 264 2.03 -2.08 -17.49
N LEU A 265 1.20 -1.08 -17.23
CA LEU A 265 0.71 -0.12 -18.22
C LEU A 265 1.64 1.11 -18.39
N LYS A 266 2.79 1.15 -17.69
CA LYS A 266 3.75 2.25 -17.71
C LYS A 266 3.14 3.61 -17.37
N LEU A 267 2.20 3.63 -16.43
CA LEU A 267 1.58 4.84 -15.94
C LEU A 267 2.39 5.42 -14.79
N ARG A 268 2.65 6.74 -14.85
CA ARG A 268 3.37 7.45 -13.81
C ARG A 268 2.50 7.66 -12.58
N THR A 269 2.99 7.35 -11.39
CA THR A 269 2.24 7.60 -10.15
C THR A 269 2.40 9.06 -9.73
N LEU A 270 1.31 9.82 -9.75
CA LEU A 270 1.30 11.22 -9.30
C LEU A 270 0.93 11.36 -7.83
N TYR A 271 0.11 10.43 -7.33
CA TYR A 271 -0.36 10.48 -5.96
C TYR A 271 -0.40 9.08 -5.33
N LEU A 272 0.14 9.00 -4.12
CA LEU A 272 0.05 7.88 -3.19
C LEU A 272 -0.64 8.38 -1.94
N GLY A 273 -1.93 8.10 -1.84
CA GLY A 273 -2.74 8.33 -0.66
C GLY A 273 -2.61 7.18 0.33
N TRP A 274 -2.86 7.51 1.60
CA TRP A 274 -2.89 6.55 2.69
C TRP A 274 -4.34 6.32 3.09
N SER A 275 -4.67 5.08 3.40
CA SER A 275 -5.88 4.81 4.16
C SER A 275 -5.71 5.34 5.59
N GLU A 276 -6.34 6.48 5.91
CA GLU A 276 -6.50 6.98 7.29
C GLU A 276 -7.31 6.02 8.19
N PHE A 277 -7.86 4.98 7.57
CA PHE A 277 -8.90 4.10 8.07
C PHE A 277 -8.39 2.66 8.23
N GLY A 278 -7.10 2.37 8.07
CA GLY A 278 -6.56 1.03 8.31
C GLY A 278 -6.46 0.72 9.80
N GLY A 279 -7.57 0.42 10.47
CA GLY A 279 -7.54 -0.08 11.84
C GLY A 279 -8.93 -0.28 12.42
N ASP A 280 -9.37 -1.54 12.44
CA ASP A 280 -9.73 -2.32 13.63
C ASP A 280 -9.60 -3.83 13.35
#